data_AF-A0A370NMC3-F1
#
_entry.id   AF-A0A370NMC3-F1
#
_cell.length_a   1.000
_cell.length_b   1.000
_cell.length_c   1.000
_cell.angle_alpha   90.00
_cell.angle_beta   90.00
_cell.angle_gamma   90.00
#
_symmetry.space_group_name_H-M   'P 1'
#
loop_
_entity.id
_entity.type
_entity.pdbx_description
1 polymer ?
#
loop_
_entity_poly.entity_id
_entity_poly.type
_entity_poly.pdbx_seq_one_letter_code
_entity_poly.pdbx_strand_id
1 'polypeptide(L)'
;MPRARGLLAAGIRGRCPQVIALSRRTQTISGGVTINDCIWHFGQESQPFGGVGASGMGAYHGEWGFRTFSKEKPVFLQAPVNGVGLLHPPYGKTFERIWRGKLDLSANRLQGLVLDGRR
;
A
#
# COMPACT_ATOMS: atom_id res chain seq x y z
N MET A 1 -17.83 18.97 -5.39
CA MET A 1 -17.00 17.75 -5.54
C MET A 1 -17.63 16.88 -6.62
N PRO A 2 -17.08 16.75 -7.84
CA PRO A 2 -17.65 15.88 -8.85
C PRO A 2 -17.47 14.43 -8.39
N ARG A 3 -18.57 13.69 -8.26
CA ARG A 3 -18.58 12.27 -7.90
C ARG A 3 -18.00 11.49 -9.07
N ALA A 4 -16.69 11.28 -9.10
CA ALA A 4 -16.04 10.37 -10.04
C ALA A 4 -16.54 8.96 -9.73
N ARG A 5 -17.61 8.54 -10.42
CA ARG A 5 -18.03 7.14 -10.47
C ARG A 5 -16.89 6.41 -11.18
N GLY A 6 -16.17 5.55 -10.46
CA GLY A 6 -15.00 4.90 -11.03
C GLY A 6 -15.35 4.06 -12.25
N LEU A 7 -14.78 4.43 -13.40
CA LEU A 7 -15.05 3.85 -14.72
C LEU A 7 -14.09 2.67 -14.99
N LEU A 8 -14.53 1.65 -15.74
CA LEU A 8 -13.66 0.53 -16.13
C LEU A 8 -12.59 1.01 -17.13
N ALA A 9 -13.04 1.69 -18.18
CA ALA A 9 -12.19 2.20 -19.24
C ALA A 9 -12.68 3.57 -19.73
N ALA A 10 -11.76 4.46 -20.08
CA ALA A 10 -12.06 5.73 -20.72
C ALA A 10 -11.33 5.82 -22.07
N GLY A 11 -12.07 6.18 -23.13
CA GLY A 11 -11.52 6.48 -24.45
C GLY A 11 -11.50 7.98 -24.67
N ILE A 12 -10.35 8.54 -25.05
CA ILE A 12 -10.20 9.98 -25.31
C ILE A 12 -9.80 10.17 -26.75
N ARG A 13 -10.66 10.83 -27.51
CA ARG A 13 -10.41 11.18 -28.91
C ARG A 13 -10.13 12.67 -29.01
N GLY A 14 -8.91 13.03 -29.40
CA GLY A 14 -8.55 14.43 -29.59
C GLY A 14 -7.03 14.64 -29.59
N ARG A 15 -6.59 15.65 -30.34
CA ARG A 15 -5.17 16.04 -30.42
C ARG A 15 -4.78 17.11 -29.40
N CYS A 16 -5.72 17.61 -28.59
CA CYS A 16 -5.43 18.64 -27.60
C CYS A 16 -4.61 18.06 -26.43
N PRO A 17 -3.36 18.51 -26.21
CA PRO A 17 -2.51 17.98 -25.15
C PRO A 17 -3.10 18.18 -23.76
N GLN A 18 -3.89 19.24 -23.59
CA GLN A 18 -4.54 19.60 -22.33
C GLN A 18 -5.61 18.59 -21.93
N VAL A 19 -6.38 18.08 -22.89
CA VAL A 19 -7.43 17.06 -22.65
C VAL A 19 -6.79 15.71 -22.33
N ILE A 20 -5.72 15.36 -23.03
CA ILE A 20 -4.94 14.14 -22.74
C ILE A 20 -4.30 14.21 -21.35
N ALA A 21 -3.74 15.36 -20.99
CA ALA A 21 -3.15 15.58 -19.67
C ALA A 21 -4.20 15.57 -18.56
N LEU A 22 -5.42 16.06 -18.83
CA LEU A 22 -6.52 16.07 -17.86
C LEU A 22 -6.91 14.67 -17.40
N SER A 23 -6.89 13.71 -18.31
CA SER A 23 -7.17 12.31 -18.01
C SER A 23 -6.09 11.60 -17.20
N ARG A 24 -4.82 12.03 -17.35
CA ARG A 24 -3.75 11.57 -16.46
C ARG A 24 -3.78 12.28 -15.11
N ARG A 25 -4.39 13.46 -15.04
CA ARG A 25 -4.56 14.24 -13.82
C ARG A 25 -5.75 13.73 -13.01
N THR A 26 -5.76 14.09 -11.74
CA THR A 26 -6.68 13.66 -10.67
C THR A 26 -8.17 13.96 -10.91
N GLN A 27 -8.57 14.41 -12.10
CA GLN A 27 -9.96 14.75 -12.40
C GLN A 27 -10.82 13.55 -12.79
N THR A 28 -10.22 12.44 -13.26
CA THR A 28 -10.96 11.23 -13.63
C THR A 28 -10.35 10.00 -12.97
N ILE A 29 -11.19 9.18 -12.36
CA ILE A 29 -10.80 7.88 -11.79
C ILE A 29 -11.32 6.79 -12.75
N SER A 30 -10.41 6.07 -13.40
CA SER A 30 -10.73 4.97 -14.31
C SER A 30 -9.70 3.85 -14.19
N GLY A 31 -10.11 2.62 -14.50
CA GLY A 31 -9.25 1.44 -14.52
C GLY A 31 -8.22 1.44 -15.65
N GLY A 32 -8.61 1.88 -16.85
CA GLY A 32 -7.73 2.05 -17.99
C GLY A 32 -8.12 3.24 -18.86
N VAL A 33 -7.14 3.78 -19.60
CA VAL A 33 -7.37 4.88 -20.54
C VAL A 33 -6.71 4.56 -21.88
N THR A 34 -7.44 4.74 -22.99
CA THR A 34 -6.86 4.76 -24.33
C THR A 34 -7.01 6.12 -24.96
N ILE A 35 -5.92 6.62 -25.54
CA ILE A 35 -5.88 7.89 -26.25
C ILE A 35 -5.89 7.60 -27.75
N ASN A 36 -6.69 8.34 -28.50
CA ASN A 36 -6.90 8.23 -29.95
C ASN A 36 -7.59 6.95 -30.44
N ASP A 37 -7.90 6.02 -29.54
CA ASP A 37 -8.64 4.82 -29.85
C ASP A 37 -9.50 4.37 -28.65
N CYS A 38 -10.33 3.36 -28.85
CA CYS A 38 -11.13 2.71 -27.83
C CYS A 38 -10.69 1.23 -27.75
N ILE A 39 -10.71 0.63 -26.55
CA ILE A 39 -10.55 -0.82 -26.32
C ILE A 39 -9.13 -1.39 -26.45
N TRP A 40 -8.19 -0.84 -27.22
CA TRP A 40 -6.88 -1.48 -27.45
C TRP A 40 -6.05 -1.82 -26.20
N HIS A 41 -6.22 -1.11 -25.09
CA HIS A 41 -5.60 -1.46 -23.81
C HIS A 41 -6.04 -2.82 -23.26
N PHE A 42 -7.15 -3.39 -23.75
CA PHE A 42 -7.60 -4.75 -23.45
C PHE A 42 -6.70 -5.83 -24.11
N GLY A 43 -6.09 -5.55 -25.26
CA GLY A 43 -5.23 -6.53 -25.94
C GLY A 43 -3.82 -6.61 -25.36
N GLN A 44 -3.45 -5.67 -24.47
CA GLN A 44 -2.11 -5.59 -23.91
C GLN A 44 -2.01 -6.46 -22.65
N GLU A 45 -1.47 -7.68 -22.81
CA GLU A 45 -1.27 -8.62 -21.70
C GLU A 45 -0.25 -8.11 -20.66
N SER A 46 0.64 -7.19 -21.05
CA SER A 46 1.61 -6.54 -20.18
C SER A 46 1.04 -5.34 -19.39
N GLN A 47 -0.28 -5.13 -19.39
CA GLN A 47 -0.93 -4.12 -18.56
C GLN A 47 -2.01 -4.74 -17.68
N PRO A 48 -2.13 -4.30 -16.41
CA PRO A 48 -3.20 -4.76 -15.53
C PRO A 48 -4.53 -4.21 -16.03
N PHE A 49 -5.45 -5.09 -16.39
CA PHE A 49 -6.81 -4.72 -16.76
C PHE A 49 -7.77 -4.99 -15.58
N GLY A 50 -8.46 -3.95 -15.13
CA GLY A 50 -9.29 -4.01 -13.93
C GLY A 50 -10.13 -2.77 -13.72
N GLY A 51 -11.22 -2.88 -12.97
CA GLY A 51 -12.09 -1.76 -12.62
C GLY A 51 -11.63 -1.02 -11.37
N VAL A 52 -12.17 0.19 -11.16
CA VAL A 52 -12.00 0.96 -9.92
C VAL A 52 -13.37 1.45 -9.46
N GLY A 53 -13.71 1.26 -8.17
CA GLY A 53 -14.95 1.75 -7.58
C GLY A 53 -16.19 1.01 -8.09
N ALA A 54 -17.14 1.73 -8.71
CA ALA A 54 -18.39 1.13 -9.20
C ALA A 54 -18.19 0.14 -10.36
N SER A 55 -17.05 0.24 -11.07
CA SER A 55 -16.70 -0.66 -12.17
C SER A 55 -16.03 -1.97 -11.73
N GLY A 56 -15.73 -2.13 -10.43
CA GLY A 56 -15.11 -3.33 -9.87
C GLY A 56 -13.83 -3.03 -9.10
N MET A 57 -13.16 -4.10 -8.67
CA MET A 57 -11.89 -4.07 -7.96
C MET A 57 -11.02 -5.26 -8.39
N GLY A 58 -9.70 -5.09 -8.28
CA GLY A 58 -8.72 -6.08 -8.74
C GLY A 58 -8.36 -5.87 -10.21
N ALA A 59 -7.34 -6.58 -10.66
CA ALA A 59 -6.87 -6.54 -12.03
C ALA A 59 -6.37 -7.92 -12.45
N TYR A 60 -6.53 -8.25 -13.72
CA TYR A 60 -6.04 -9.47 -14.34
C TYR A 60 -5.28 -9.13 -15.62
N HIS A 61 -4.86 -10.17 -16.36
CA HIS A 61 -3.83 -10.22 -17.42
C HIS A 61 -2.48 -10.71 -16.93
N GLY A 62 -1.87 -11.60 -17.71
CA GLY A 62 -0.55 -12.17 -17.50
C GLY A 62 -0.23 -12.44 -16.02
N GLU A 63 0.79 -11.76 -15.53
CA GLU A 63 1.26 -11.87 -14.14
C GLU A 63 0.22 -11.39 -13.11
N TRP A 64 -0.53 -10.32 -13.39
CA TRP A 64 -1.58 -9.82 -12.47
C TRP A 64 -2.72 -10.82 -12.31
N GLY A 65 -3.08 -11.52 -13.39
CA GLY A 65 -4.04 -12.62 -13.34
C GLY A 65 -3.52 -13.75 -12.45
N PHE A 66 -2.28 -14.19 -12.68
CA PHE A 66 -1.66 -15.24 -11.86
C PHE A 66 -1.59 -14.85 -10.38
N ARG A 67 -1.15 -13.62 -10.06
CA ARG A 67 -1.09 -13.11 -8.69
C ARG A 67 -2.48 -13.01 -8.04
N THR A 68 -3.52 -12.67 -8.80
CA THR A 68 -4.89 -12.57 -8.28
C THR A 68 -5.48 -13.93 -7.93
N PHE A 69 -5.18 -14.97 -8.72
CA PHE A 69 -5.65 -16.34 -8.45
C PHE A 69 -4.69 -17.15 -7.57
N SER A 70 -3.51 -16.62 -7.26
CA SER A 70 -2.53 -17.28 -6.40
C SER A 70 -2.59 -16.74 -4.98
N LYS A 71 -2.37 -17.61 -4.00
CA LYS A 71 -2.14 -17.19 -2.62
C LYS A 71 -0.64 -17.03 -2.39
N GLU A 72 -0.20 -15.79 -2.19
CA GLU A 72 1.16 -15.55 -1.68
C GLU A 72 1.28 -16.13 -0.26
N LYS A 73 2.13 -17.15 -0.10
CA LYS A 73 2.39 -17.84 1.16
C LYS A 73 3.65 -17.26 1.80
N PRO A 74 3.53 -16.44 2.85
CA PRO A 74 4.70 -15.98 3.57
C PRO A 74 5.35 -17.17 4.28
N VAL A 75 6.63 -17.40 4.02
CA VAL A 75 7.44 -18.40 4.72
C VAL A 75 8.50 -17.65 5.53
N PHE A 76 8.40 -17.74 6.85
CA PHE A 76 9.38 -17.18 7.77
C PHE A 76 10.24 -18.33 8.32
N LEU A 77 11.54 -18.27 8.06
CA LEU A 77 12.51 -19.20 8.63
C LEU A 77 13.23 -18.51 9.79
N GLN A 78 13.04 -19.04 10.99
CA GLN A 78 13.67 -18.51 12.18
C GLN A 78 15.07 -19.09 12.36
N ALA A 79 16.06 -18.24 12.66
CA ALA A 79 17.42 -18.69 12.93
C ALA A 79 17.49 -19.59 14.18
N PRO A 80 18.42 -20.56 14.23
CA PRO A 80 18.59 -21.44 15.40
C PRO A 80 18.87 -20.68 16.69
N VAL A 81 19.59 -19.57 16.59
CA VAL A 81 19.82 -18.63 17.69
C VAL A 81 18.91 -17.44 17.49
N ASN A 82 17.86 -17.34 18.31
CA ASN A 82 16.89 -16.25 18.20
C ASN A 82 16.45 -15.73 19.57
N GLY A 83 16.08 -14.45 19.61
CA GLY A 83 15.59 -13.77 20.81
C GLY A 83 14.11 -13.97 21.08
N VAL A 84 13.40 -14.73 20.25
CA VAL A 84 11.95 -14.97 20.44
C VAL A 84 11.71 -15.70 21.74
N GLY A 85 12.64 -16.57 22.17
CA GLY A 85 12.70 -17.18 23.51
C GLY A 85 12.36 -16.26 24.67
N LEU A 86 12.77 -14.99 24.57
CA LEU A 86 12.57 -13.98 25.59
C LEU A 86 11.12 -13.46 25.66
N LEU A 87 10.33 -13.65 24.60
CA LEU A 87 8.92 -13.26 24.51
C LEU A 87 7.97 -14.36 25.02
N HIS A 88 8.49 -15.55 25.34
CA HIS A 88 7.70 -16.69 25.83
C HIS A 88 7.46 -16.54 27.34
N PRO A 89 6.25 -16.80 27.86
CA PRO A 89 6.07 -16.94 29.31
C PRO A 89 6.72 -18.25 29.81
N PRO A 90 7.24 -18.29 31.06
CA PRO A 90 7.28 -17.23 32.07
C PRO A 90 8.40 -16.20 31.82
N TYR A 91 8.04 -14.91 31.83
CA TYR A 91 8.99 -13.82 31.64
C TYR A 91 10.04 -13.81 32.76
N GLY A 92 11.26 -14.25 32.43
CA GLY A 92 12.34 -14.34 33.41
C GLY A 92 12.85 -12.98 33.89
N LYS A 93 13.67 -13.00 34.94
CA LYS A 93 14.31 -11.79 35.52
C LYS A 93 15.08 -10.95 34.49
N THR A 94 15.57 -11.58 33.42
CA THR A 94 16.25 -10.91 32.30
C THR A 94 15.29 -10.06 31.45
N PHE A 95 14.08 -10.53 31.19
CA PHE A 95 13.05 -9.77 30.46
C PHE A 95 12.58 -8.56 31.28
N GLU A 96 12.31 -8.78 32.56
CA GLU A 96 11.96 -7.70 33.51
C GLU A 96 13.02 -6.62 33.61
N ARG A 97 14.31 -7.01 33.63
CA ARG A 97 15.42 -6.05 33.68
C ARG A 97 15.53 -5.21 32.40
N ILE A 98 15.29 -5.82 31.24
CA ILE A 98 15.29 -5.11 29.95
C ILE A 98 14.08 -4.18 29.84
N TRP A 99 12.91 -4.62 30.28
CA TRP A 99 11.68 -3.83 30.27
C TRP A 99 11.76 -2.63 31.21
N ARG A 100 12.21 -2.85 32.45
CA ARG A 100 12.40 -1.80 33.45
C ARG A 100 13.45 -0.78 33.02
N GLY A 101 14.60 -1.24 32.50
CA GLY A 101 15.63 -0.33 31.99
C GLY A 101 15.16 0.55 30.82
N LYS A 102 14.27 0.05 29.95
CA LYS A 102 13.68 0.85 28.86
C LYS A 102 12.64 1.87 29.36
N LEU A 103 11.84 1.51 30.37
CA LEU A 103 10.88 2.42 30.99
C LEU A 103 11.57 3.53 31.80
N ASP A 104 12.65 3.20 32.49
CA ASP A 104 13.42 4.19 33.26
C ASP A 104 14.10 5.22 32.33
N LEU A 105 14.57 4.77 31.16
CA LEU A 105 15.14 5.66 30.13
C LEU A 105 14.10 6.57 29.46
N SER A 106 12.83 6.16 29.34
CA SER A 106 11.76 7.01 28.79
C SER A 106 11.23 8.00 29.84
N ALA A 107 11.12 7.59 31.10
CA ALA A 107 10.72 8.45 32.20
C ALA A 107 11.73 9.60 32.42
N ASN A 108 13.03 9.29 32.42
CA ASN A 108 14.08 10.29 32.60
C ASN A 108 14.23 11.23 31.38
N ARG A 109 13.92 10.73 30.16
CA ARG A 109 13.89 11.55 28.94
C ARG A 109 12.69 12.52 28.91
N LEU A 110 11.53 12.09 29.41
CA LEU A 110 10.35 12.96 29.51
C LEU A 110 10.48 14.00 30.64
N GLN A 111 11.13 13.65 31.75
CA GLN A 111 11.47 14.62 32.80
C GLN A 111 12.48 15.66 32.30
N GLY A 112 13.46 15.27 31.46
CA GLY A 112 14.34 16.23 30.78
C GLY A 112 13.59 17.19 29.84
N LEU A 113 12.65 16.69 29.03
CA LEU A 113 11.87 17.51 28.08
C LEU A 113 10.82 18.41 28.75
N VAL A 114 10.16 17.97 29.83
CA VAL A 114 9.17 18.77 30.56
C VAL A 114 9.83 19.88 31.39
N LEU A 115 11.08 19.70 31.84
CA LEU A 115 11.83 20.75 32.54
C LEU A 115 12.52 21.74 31.60
N ASP A 116 12.76 21.39 30.33
CA ASP A 116 13.31 22.30 29.33
C ASP A 116 12.25 23.18 28.64
N GLY A 117 10.98 22.75 28.64
CA GLY A 117 9.84 23.51 28.10
C GLY A 117 9.27 24.61 29.02
N ARG A 118 9.91 24.92 30.15
CA ARG A 118 9.58 26.07 31.03
C ARG A 118 10.64 27.16 31.00
N ARG A 119 11.19 27.45 29.82
CA ARG A 119 11.89 28.71 29.52
C ARG A 119 11.35 29.30 28.23
#